data_AF-A0A7W0LP16-F1
#
_entry.id   AF-A0A7W0LP16-F1
#
_cell.length_a   1.000
_cell.length_b   1.000
_cell.length_c   1.000
_cell.angle_alpha   90.00
_cell.angle_beta   90.00
_cell.angle_gamma   90.00
#
_symmetry.space_group_name_H-M   'P 1'
#
loop_
_entity.id
_entity.type
_entity.pdbx_description
1 polymer ?
#
loop_
_entity_poly.entity_id
_entity_poly.type
_entity_poly.pdbx_seq_one_letter_code
_entity_poly.pdbx_strand_id
1 'polypeptide(L)'
;IGPCCYEVGEEVLGEFGDFPDAAEGRMLDLKAVARAKLEAAGVEHVEDVGLCTSCRPDLFFSHRRDAGVTGRQGGLAWLTP
;
A
#
# COMPACT_ATOMS: atom_id res chain seq x y z
N ILE A 1 3.97 -0.42 -1.92
CA ILE A 1 4.75 0.71 -1.33
C ILE A 1 4.23 0.98 0.07
N GLY A 2 5.08 1.35 1.03
CA GLY A 2 4.66 1.67 2.40
C GLY A 2 4.58 3.18 2.65
N PRO A 3 3.99 3.60 3.78
CA PRO A 3 3.81 5.02 4.13
C PRO A 3 5.16 5.76 4.21
N CYS A 4 6.24 5.08 4.57
CA CYS A 4 7.59 5.63 4.59
C CYS A 4 8.13 6.12 3.23
N CYS A 5 7.49 5.80 2.10
CA CYS A 5 7.97 6.16 0.76
C CYS A 5 6.88 6.66 -0.20
N TYR A 6 5.62 6.75 0.24
CA TYR A 6 4.52 7.11 -0.65
C TYR A 6 3.99 8.52 -0.38
N GLU A 7 4.82 9.50 -0.74
CA GLU A 7 4.44 10.91 -0.71
C GLU A 7 3.51 11.25 -1.88
N VAL A 8 2.39 11.93 -1.62
CA VAL A 8 1.41 12.31 -2.65
C VAL A 8 1.02 13.79 -2.53
N GLY A 9 0.39 14.34 -3.57
CA GLY A 9 -0.16 15.70 -3.55
C GLY A 9 -1.48 15.80 -2.79
N GLU A 10 -1.91 17.03 -2.51
CA GLU A 10 -3.16 17.32 -1.78
C GLU A 10 -4.39 16.79 -2.52
N GLU A 11 -4.35 16.80 -3.85
CA GLU A 11 -5.41 16.25 -4.69
C GLU A 11 -5.62 14.76 -4.44
N VAL A 12 -4.55 14.01 -4.20
CA VAL A 12 -4.65 12.58 -3.88
C VAL A 12 -5.08 12.40 -2.44
N LEU A 13 -4.56 13.18 -1.49
CA LEU A 13 -4.97 13.09 -0.08
C LEU A 13 -6.47 13.35 0.10
N GLY A 14 -7.03 14.30 -0.64
CA GLY A 14 -8.46 14.63 -0.60
C GLY A 14 -9.37 13.44 -0.87
N GLU A 15 -8.96 12.53 -1.76
CA GLU A 15 -9.70 11.31 -2.10
C GLU A 15 -9.73 10.27 -0.95
N PHE A 16 -8.90 10.45 0.08
CA PHE A 16 -8.81 9.55 1.24
C PHE A 16 -9.28 10.22 2.54
N GLY A 17 -9.97 11.36 2.49
CA GLY A 17 -10.42 12.11 3.66
C GLY A 17 -11.34 11.33 4.62
N ASP A 18 -12.04 10.32 4.13
CA ASP A 18 -12.90 9.44 4.95
C ASP A 18 -12.11 8.41 5.78
N PHE A 19 -10.79 8.36 5.63
CA PHE A 19 -9.91 7.40 6.31
C PHE A 19 -8.96 8.16 7.26
N PRO A 20 -9.26 8.25 8.57
CA PRO A 20 -8.52 9.10 9.50
C PRO A 20 -7.04 8.73 9.64
N ASP A 21 -6.70 7.45 9.46
CA ASP A 21 -5.32 6.94 9.53
C ASP A 21 -4.68 6.75 8.15
N ALA A 22 -5.24 7.35 7.10
CA ALA A 22 -4.73 7.15 5.75
C ALA A 22 -3.40 7.87 5.50
N ALA A 23 -3.04 8.92 6.24
CA ALA A 23 -1.80 9.64 5.96
C ALA A 23 -1.21 10.35 7.19
N GLU A 24 0.12 10.48 7.19
CA GLU A 24 0.86 11.39 8.07
C GLU A 24 1.46 12.52 7.22
N GLY A 25 0.90 13.72 7.32
CA GLY A 25 1.25 14.82 6.42
C GLY A 25 0.94 14.44 4.96
N ARG A 26 1.97 14.40 4.10
CA ARG A 26 1.83 13.96 2.69
C ARG A 26 2.13 12.49 2.46
N MET A 27 2.44 11.74 3.51
CA MET A 27 2.83 10.33 3.43
C MET A 27 1.59 9.44 3.54
N LEU A 28 1.08 8.97 2.40
CA LEU A 28 -0.13 8.16 2.31
C LEU A 28 0.16 6.68 2.63
N ASP A 29 -0.59 6.12 3.56
CA ASP A 29 -0.64 4.71 3.90
C ASP A 29 -1.78 3.98 3.19
N LEU A 30 -1.49 3.45 1.99
CA LEU A 30 -2.44 2.62 1.26
C LEU A 30 -2.84 1.34 2.01
N LYS A 31 -2.01 0.85 2.94
CA LYS A 31 -2.29 -0.38 3.68
C LYS A 31 -3.29 -0.13 4.80
N ALA A 32 -3.18 1.01 5.48
CA ALA A 32 -4.19 1.45 6.47
C ALA A 32 -5.56 1.64 5.80
N VAL A 33 -5.59 2.27 4.62
CA VAL A 33 -6.82 2.39 3.83
C VAL A 33 -7.39 1.01 3.44
N ALA A 34 -6.54 0.10 2.96
CA ALA A 34 -6.98 -1.24 2.59
C ALA A 34 -7.54 -2.01 3.79
N ARG A 35 -6.89 -1.91 4.96
CA ARG A 35 -7.36 -2.50 6.23
C ARG A 35 -8.74 -1.98 6.60
N ALA A 36 -8.91 -0.66 6.67
CA ALA A 36 -10.19 -0.05 7.02
C ALA A 36 -11.32 -0.49 6.06
N LYS A 37 -11.03 -0.60 4.76
CA LYS A 37 -11.97 -1.10 3.76
C LYS A 37 -12.35 -2.58 3.97
N LEU A 38 -11.39 -3.43 4.29
CA LEU A 38 -11.63 -4.86 4.56
C LEU A 38 -12.44 -5.05 5.85
N GLU A 39 -12.09 -4.33 6.91
CA GLU A 39 -12.79 -4.38 8.19
C GLU A 39 -14.24 -3.89 8.05
N ALA A 40 -14.47 -2.79 7.31
CA ALA A 40 -15.81 -2.30 6.98
C ALA A 40 -16.63 -3.30 6.15
N ALA A 41 -15.98 -4.16 5.38
CA ALA A 41 -16.62 -5.23 4.60
C ALA A 41 -16.90 -6.50 5.45
N GLY A 42 -16.57 -6.51 6.74
CA GLY A 42 -16.79 -7.64 7.65
C GLY A 42 -15.68 -8.69 7.62
N VAL A 43 -14.49 -8.37 7.08
CA VAL A 43 -13.34 -9.28 7.15
C VAL A 43 -12.79 -9.29 8.57
N GLU A 44 -12.83 -10.46 9.23
CA GLU A 44 -12.42 -10.61 10.63
C GLU A 44 -10.89 -10.64 10.82
N HIS A 45 -10.16 -11.13 9.81
CA HIS A 45 -8.71 -11.30 9.88
C HIS A 45 -8.01 -10.63 8.71
N VAL A 46 -7.27 -9.56 9.03
CA VAL A 46 -6.50 -8.78 8.06
C VAL A 46 -5.04 -8.71 8.51
N GLU A 47 -4.14 -9.26 7.71
CA GLU A 47 -2.70 -9.23 7.96
C GLU A 47 -1.99 -8.32 6.96
N ASP A 48 -1.04 -7.52 7.45
CA ASP A 48 -0.07 -6.81 6.62
C ASP A 48 1.30 -7.48 6.78
N VAL A 49 1.93 -7.79 5.65
CA VAL A 49 3.30 -8.32 5.58
C VAL A 49 4.33 -7.33 6.15
N GLY A 50 3.98 -6.05 6.29
CA GLY A 50 4.81 -5.02 6.92
C GLY A 50 5.97 -4.52 6.04
N LEU A 51 6.05 -4.96 4.78
CA LEU A 51 7.14 -4.62 3.87
C LEU A 51 6.79 -3.42 2.97
N CYS A 52 7.81 -2.61 2.65
CA CYS A 52 7.74 -1.54 1.66
C CYS A 52 8.51 -1.94 0.41
N THR A 53 7.82 -1.97 -0.74
CA THR A 53 8.43 -2.28 -2.04
C THR A 53 9.55 -1.32 -2.43
N SER A 54 9.49 -0.07 -1.98
CA SER A 54 10.55 0.92 -2.21
C SER A 54 11.79 0.64 -1.35
N CYS A 55 11.61 0.42 -0.04
CA CYS A 55 12.70 0.20 0.91
C CYS A 55 13.42 -1.15 0.77
N ARG A 56 12.81 -2.13 0.10
CA ARG A 56 13.36 -3.49 -0.08
C ARG A 56 13.71 -3.75 -1.55
N PRO A 57 14.72 -3.05 -2.11
CA PRO A 57 15.17 -3.27 -3.49
C PRO A 57 15.78 -4.66 -3.70
N ASP A 58 16.21 -5.32 -2.62
CA ASP A 58 16.67 -6.70 -2.61
C ASP A 58 15.56 -7.73 -2.86
N LEU A 59 14.29 -7.34 -2.65
CA LEU A 59 13.13 -8.23 -2.80
C LEU A 59 12.16 -7.79 -3.90
N PHE A 60 12.02 -6.48 -4.15
CA PHE A 60 10.93 -5.94 -4.97
C PHE A 60 11.38 -4.89 -6.00
N PHE A 61 10.89 -5.02 -7.23
CA PHE A 61 10.67 -3.88 -8.13
C PHE A 61 9.79 -2.81 -7.46
N SER A 62 10.07 -1.53 -7.73
CA SER A 62 9.27 -0.42 -7.22
C SER A 62 9.19 0.68 -8.26
N HIS A 63 7.99 0.89 -8.82
CA HIS A 63 7.75 1.94 -9.80
C HIS A 63 8.18 3.33 -9.31
N ARG A 64 7.89 3.64 -8.03
CA ARG A 64 8.24 4.94 -7.42
C ARG A 64 9.75 5.11 -7.27
N ARG A 65 10.46 4.10 -6.77
CA ARG A 65 11.92 4.15 -6.57
C ARG A 65 12.66 4.20 -7.91
N ASP A 66 12.21 3.38 -8.85
CA ASP A 66 12.91 3.12 -10.12
C ASP A 66 12.42 4.07 -11.25
N ALA A 67 11.80 5.20 -10.89
CA ALA A 67 11.30 6.23 -11.82
C ALA A 67 10.51 5.67 -13.01
N GLY A 68 9.68 4.66 -12.74
CA GLY A 68 8.78 4.04 -13.71
C GLY A 68 9.38 2.95 -14.60
N VAL A 69 10.70 2.83 -14.68
CA VAL A 69 11.39 1.84 -15.53
C VAL A 69 11.85 0.66 -14.67
N THR A 70 10.97 -0.33 -14.50
CA THR A 70 11.21 -1.49 -13.64
C THR A 70 10.30 -2.67 -14.01
N GLY A 71 10.57 -3.84 -13.45
CA GLY A 71 9.75 -5.05 -13.60
C GLY A 71 8.43 -4.98 -12.82
N ARG A 72 7.71 -6.12 -12.72
CA ARG A 72 6.45 -6.24 -11.97
C ARG A 72 6.44 -7.54 -11.16
N GLN A 73 5.83 -7.50 -9.98
CA GLN A 73 5.49 -8.70 -9.20
C GLN A 73 4.15 -9.28 -9.68
N GLY A 74 3.92 -10.56 -9.36
CA GLY A 74 2.59 -11.20 -9.43
C GLY A 74 2.17 -11.69 -8.05
N GLY A 75 0.91 -11.49 -7.68
CA GLY A 75 0.29 -12.10 -6.50
C GLY A 75 -0.64 -13.23 -6.96
N LEU A 76 -0.42 -14.45 -6.46
CA LEU A 76 -1.19 -15.63 -6.83
C LEU A 76 -1.75 -16.29 -5.56
N ALA A 77 -3.02 -16.70 -5.61
CA ALA A 77 -3.68 -17.47 -4.58
C ALA A 77 -4.53 -18.56 -5.24
N TRP A 78 -4.48 -19.77 -4.71
CA TRP A 78 -5.26 -20.91 -5.19
C TRP A 78 -5.61 -21.83 -4.03
N LEU A 79 -6.66 -22.62 -4.19
CA LEU A 79 -6.97 -23.73 -3.30
C LEU A 79 -6.15 -24.94 -3.75
N THR A 80 -5.44 -25.57 -2.82
CA THR A 80 -4.84 -26.88 -3.09
C THR A 80 -5.93 -27.95 -3.10
N PRO A 81 -5.75 -29.04 -3.86
CA PRO A 81 -6.65 -30.19 -3.84
C PRO A 81 -6.85 -30.79 -2.45
#